data_AF-D5US41-F1
#
_entry.id   AF-D5US41-F1
#
_cell.length_a   1.000
_cell.length_b   1.000
_cell.length_c   1.000
_cell.angle_alpha   90.00
_cell.angle_beta   90.00
_cell.angle_gamma   90.00
#
_symmetry.space_group_name_H-M   'P 1'
#
loop_
_entity.id
_entity.type
_entity.pdbx_description
1 polymer ?
#
loop_
_entity_poly.entity_id
_entity_poly.type
_entity_poly.pdbx_seq_one_letter_code
_entity_poly.pdbx_strand_id
1 'polypeptide(L)'
;MNRRVLGEVGRAIAVLAVIVAGGVVGFGSWALMFVQADARGMGVDPGAGLALGFLGLIWSGVCLVAAGVAGDLLVYGESRRARLVGIGVMALILACTGLLLWCVAKLSL
;
A
#
# COMPACT_ATOMS: atom_id res chain seq x y z
N MET A 1 -17.15 1.57 -31.95
CA MET A 1 -16.49 0.91 -30.81
C MET A 1 -17.55 0.19 -29.98
N ASN A 2 -17.37 -1.11 -29.72
CA ASN A 2 -18.42 -1.99 -29.20
C ASN A 2 -18.60 -1.75 -27.67
N ARG A 3 -19.84 -1.62 -27.16
CA ARG A 3 -20.10 -1.28 -25.73
C ARG A 3 -19.45 -2.23 -24.73
N ARG A 4 -19.23 -3.49 -25.11
CA ARG A 4 -18.50 -4.49 -24.30
C ARG A 4 -17.02 -4.13 -24.12
N VAL A 5 -16.36 -3.66 -25.17
CA VAL A 5 -14.95 -3.25 -25.11
C VAL A 5 -14.78 -2.03 -24.21
N LEU A 6 -15.73 -1.08 -24.27
CA LEU A 6 -15.71 0.08 -23.38
C LEU A 6 -15.84 -0.32 -21.90
N GLY A 7 -16.68 -1.32 -21.60
CA GLY A 7 -16.87 -1.85 -20.25
C GLY A 7 -15.63 -2.57 -19.70
N GLU A 8 -14.99 -3.40 -20.51
CA GLU A 8 -13.75 -4.10 -20.12
C GLU A 8 -12.58 -3.12 -19.90
N VAL A 9 -12.44 -2.13 -20.78
CA VAL A 9 -11.42 -1.08 -20.61
C VAL A 9 -11.67 -0.27 -19.34
N GLY A 10 -12.92 0.08 -19.04
CA GLY A 10 -13.28 0.80 -17.81
C GLY A 10 -12.95 0.01 -16.54
N ARG A 11 -13.16 -1.31 -16.55
CA ARG A 11 -12.79 -2.21 -15.45
C ARG A 11 -11.28 -2.30 -15.27
N ALA A 12 -10.54 -2.47 -16.36
CA ALA A 12 -9.08 -2.50 -16.31
C ALA A 12 -8.49 -1.20 -15.75
N ILE A 13 -9.03 -0.04 -16.16
CA ILE A 13 -8.63 1.27 -15.62
C ILE A 13 -8.92 1.35 -14.12
N ALA A 14 -10.08 0.86 -13.66
CA ALA A 14 -10.43 0.87 -12.25
C ALA A 14 -9.46 0.02 -11.41
N VAL A 15 -9.09 -1.18 -11.88
CA VAL A 15 -8.10 -2.02 -11.18
C VAL A 15 -6.72 -1.34 -11.15
N LEU A 16 -6.28 -0.78 -12.29
CA LEU A 16 -5.03 -0.04 -12.36
C LEU A 16 -5.01 1.15 -11.39
N ALA A 17 -6.11 1.88 -11.26
CA ALA A 17 -6.22 2.99 -10.32
C ALA A 17 -6.04 2.53 -8.86
N VAL A 18 -6.60 1.38 -8.49
CA VAL A 18 -6.43 0.81 -7.14
C VAL A 18 -4.98 0.37 -6.92
N ILE A 19 -4.35 -0.28 -7.90
CA ILE A 19 -2.94 -0.68 -7.82
C ILE A 19 -2.03 0.54 -7.64
N VAL A 20 -2.24 1.58 -8.44
CA VAL A 20 -1.48 2.84 -8.34
C VAL A 20 -1.68 3.48 -6.97
N ALA A 21 -2.90 3.53 -6.45
CA ALA A 21 -3.17 4.04 -5.11
C ALA A 21 -2.45 3.23 -4.03
N GLY A 22 -2.46 1.90 -4.12
CA GLY A 22 -1.71 1.02 -3.22
C GLY A 22 -0.20 1.25 -3.28
N GLY A 23 0.35 1.41 -4.48
CA GLY A 23 1.75 1.73 -4.69
C GLY A 23 2.14 3.08 -4.08
N VAL A 24 1.30 4.11 -4.22
CA VAL A 24 1.51 5.43 -3.59
C VAL A 24 1.51 5.33 -2.06
N VAL A 25 0.59 4.55 -1.47
CA VAL A 25 0.58 4.32 -0.01
C VAL A 25 1.83 3.58 0.46
N GLY A 26 2.22 2.52 -0.25
CA GLY A 26 3.42 1.73 0.08
C GLY A 26 4.71 2.53 -0.05
N PHE A 27 4.89 3.25 -1.16
CA PHE A 27 6.07 4.07 -1.38
C PHE A 27 6.09 5.31 -0.47
N GLY A 28 4.95 5.97 -0.29
CA GLY A 28 4.84 7.14 0.57
C GLY A 28 5.14 6.81 2.03
N SER A 29 4.69 5.66 2.52
CA SER A 29 5.03 5.19 3.86
C SER A 29 6.51 4.86 4.02
N TRP A 30 7.14 4.21 3.04
CA TRP A 30 8.59 3.99 3.03
C TRP A 30 9.38 5.31 3.08
N ALA A 31 9.01 6.29 2.24
CA ALA A 31 9.66 7.60 2.22
C ALA A 31 9.54 8.32 3.56
N LEU A 32 8.36 8.29 4.18
CA LEU A 32 8.13 8.89 5.50
C LEU A 32 8.93 8.20 6.61
N MET A 33 9.11 6.88 6.56
CA MET A 33 9.97 6.17 7.51
C MET A 33 11.43 6.58 7.35
N PHE A 34 11.91 6.68 6.11
CA PHE A 34 13.29 7.11 5.82
C PHE A 34 13.55 8.54 6.31
N VAL A 35 12.64 9.48 6.01
CA VAL A 35 12.76 10.87 6.46
C VAL A 35 12.75 10.97 7.99
N GLN A 36 11.89 10.22 8.67
CA GLN A 36 11.85 10.19 10.14
C GLN A 36 13.11 9.57 10.75
N ALA A 37 13.69 8.56 10.09
CA ALA A 37 14.92 7.94 10.53
C ALA A 37 16.13 8.87 10.36
N ASP A 38 16.22 9.56 9.23
CA ASP A 38 17.29 10.53 8.94
C ASP A 38 17.24 11.74 9.87
N ALA A 39 16.07 12.35 10.04
CA ALA A 39 15.87 13.51 10.92
C ALA A 39 16.22 13.25 12.40
N ARG A 40 16.29 11.97 12.82
CA ARG A 40 16.59 11.56 14.19
C ARG A 40 17.98 10.95 14.36
N GLY A 41 18.82 10.97 13.33
CA GLY A 41 20.17 10.43 13.41
C GLY A 41 20.23 8.89 13.46
N MET A 42 19.14 8.18 13.15
CA MET A 42 19.18 6.72 13.00
C MET A 42 19.97 6.28 11.76
N GLY A 43 20.30 7.21 10.86
CA GLY A 43 21.26 6.99 9.76
C GLY A 43 22.72 6.86 10.22
N VAL A 44 23.04 7.17 11.48
CA VAL A 44 24.39 7.04 12.05
C VAL A 44 24.71 5.59 12.42
N ASP A 45 23.66 4.78 12.68
CA ASP A 45 23.76 3.33 12.82
C ASP A 45 23.43 2.64 11.49
N PRO A 46 24.44 2.21 10.70
CA PRO A 46 24.21 1.67 9.36
C PRO A 46 23.32 0.42 9.36
N GLY A 47 23.25 -0.32 10.46
CA GLY A 47 22.35 -1.47 10.62
C GLY A 47 20.87 -1.09 10.76
N ALA A 48 20.56 -0.02 11.49
CA ALA A 48 19.18 0.39 11.76
C ALA A 48 18.54 1.07 10.54
N GLY A 49 19.28 1.95 9.87
CA GLY A 49 18.82 2.59 8.63
C GLY A 49 18.58 1.58 7.49
N LEU A 50 19.45 0.57 7.37
CA LEU A 50 19.31 -0.49 6.36
C LEU A 50 18.10 -1.39 6.66
N ALA A 51 17.90 -1.79 7.92
CA ALA A 51 16.74 -2.58 8.33
C ALA A 51 15.40 -1.86 8.07
N LEU A 52 15.31 -0.56 8.40
CA LEU A 52 14.13 0.26 8.12
C LEU A 52 13.88 0.41 6.61
N GLY A 53 14.95 0.57 5.82
CA GLY A 53 14.85 0.65 4.38
C GLY A 53 14.33 -0.64 3.74
N PHE A 54 14.83 -1.80 4.17
CA PHE A 54 14.33 -3.10 3.72
C PHE A 54 12.88 -3.34 4.17
N LEU A 55 12.54 -2.99 5.41
CA LEU A 55 11.19 -3.16 5.94
C LEU A 55 10.18 -2.36 5.11
N GLY A 56 10.44 -1.09 4.82
CA GLY A 56 9.50 -0.31 4.03
C GLY A 56 9.51 -0.69 2.54
N LEU A 57 10.60 -1.25 2.00
CA LEU A 57 10.60 -1.84 0.65
C LEU A 57 9.67 -3.06 0.59
N ILE A 58 9.80 -3.98 1.55
CA ILE A 58 8.91 -5.13 1.69
C ILE A 58 7.46 -4.66 1.84
N TRP A 59 7.21 -3.68 2.70
CA TRP A 59 5.89 -3.10 2.89
C TRP A 59 5.31 -2.52 1.60
N SER A 60 6.12 -1.80 0.82
CA SER A 60 5.71 -1.25 -0.47
C SER A 60 5.25 -2.34 -1.44
N GLY A 61 5.96 -3.47 -1.49
CA GLY A 61 5.57 -4.64 -2.26
C GLY A 61 4.26 -5.26 -1.77
N VAL A 62 4.09 -5.39 -0.45
CA VAL A 62 2.84 -5.89 0.15
C VAL A 62 1.66 -4.99 -0.21
N CYS A 63 1.80 -3.67 -0.13
CA CYS A 63 0.75 -2.74 -0.51
C CYS A 63 0.34 -2.90 -1.98
N LEU A 64 1.32 -3.12 -2.86
CA LEU A 64 1.08 -3.29 -4.30
C LEU A 64 0.31 -4.58 -4.61
N VAL A 65 0.71 -5.69 -4.00
CA VAL A 65 0.03 -6.98 -4.14
C VAL A 65 -1.38 -6.92 -3.54
N ALA A 66 -1.50 -6.38 -2.32
CA ALA A 66 -2.78 -6.28 -1.63
C ALA A 66 -3.76 -5.34 -2.35
N ALA A 67 -3.27 -4.25 -2.95
CA ALA A 67 -4.09 -3.37 -3.78
C ALA A 67 -4.49 -4.04 -5.10
N GLY A 68 -3.65 -4.88 -5.69
CA GLY A 68 -4.04 -5.71 -6.84
C GLY A 68 -5.20 -6.65 -6.49
N VAL A 69 -5.08 -7.37 -5.36
CA VAL A 69 -6.15 -8.26 -4.86
C VAL A 69 -7.42 -7.48 -4.53
N ALA A 70 -7.29 -6.33 -3.86
CA ALA A 70 -8.44 -5.48 -3.54
C ALA A 70 -9.11 -4.94 -4.81
N GLY A 71 -8.33 -4.47 -5.79
CA GLY A 71 -8.82 -3.98 -7.08
C GLY A 71 -9.61 -5.05 -7.82
N ASP A 72 -9.09 -6.27 -7.88
CA ASP A 72 -9.78 -7.41 -8.48
C ASP A 72 -11.11 -7.71 -7.78
N LEU A 73 -11.10 -7.81 -6.44
CA LEU A 73 -12.30 -8.05 -5.64
C LEU A 73 -13.35 -6.94 -5.74
N LEU A 74 -12.93 -5.68 -5.91
CA LEU A 74 -13.82 -4.53 -6.04
C LEU A 74 -14.46 -4.45 -7.43
N VAL A 75 -13.71 -4.77 -8.48
CA VAL A 75 -14.12 -4.58 -9.87
C VAL A 75 -14.78 -5.83 -10.46
N TYR A 76 -14.19 -7.00 -10.22
CA TYR A 76 -14.65 -8.28 -10.76
C TYR A 76 -15.44 -9.11 -9.75
N GLY A 77 -15.48 -8.71 -8.47
CA GLY A 77 -16.29 -9.37 -7.44
C GLY A 77 -17.78 -9.35 -7.77
N GLU A 78 -18.33 -10.52 -8.10
CA GLU A 78 -19.76 -10.72 -8.40
C GLU A 78 -20.63 -10.60 -7.14
N SER A 79 -20.07 -10.92 -5.97
CA SER A 79 -20.80 -10.88 -4.70
C SER A 79 -20.50 -9.61 -3.89
N ARG A 80 -21.52 -9.15 -3.14
CA ARG A 80 -21.34 -8.05 -2.16
C ARG A 80 -20.28 -8.39 -1.12
N ARG A 81 -20.14 -9.67 -0.75
CA ARG A 81 -19.10 -10.16 0.17
C ARG A 81 -17.70 -9.96 -0.40
N ALA A 82 -17.46 -10.31 -1.67
CA ALA A 82 -16.16 -10.10 -2.31
C ALA A 82 -15.74 -8.62 -2.29
N ARG A 83 -16.68 -7.72 -2.61
CA ARG A 83 -16.41 -6.28 -2.55
C ARG A 83 -16.12 -5.79 -1.13
N LEU A 84 -16.84 -6.29 -0.13
CA LEU A 84 -16.57 -5.98 1.28
C LEU A 84 -15.18 -6.49 1.72
N VAL A 85 -14.76 -7.66 1.24
CA VAL A 85 -13.39 -8.16 1.47
C VAL A 85 -12.37 -7.22 0.82
N GLY A 86 -12.59 -6.79 -0.42
CA GLY A 86 -11.73 -5.81 -1.09
C GLY A 86 -11.61 -4.48 -0.32
N ILE A 87 -12.72 -3.95 0.19
CA ILE A 87 -12.71 -2.78 1.09
C ILE A 87 -11.94 -3.08 2.37
N GLY A 88 -12.15 -4.25 2.96
CA GLY A 88 -11.44 -4.71 4.17
C GLY A 88 -9.93 -4.77 3.97
N VAL A 89 -9.47 -5.27 2.82
CA VAL A 89 -8.04 -5.29 2.46
C VAL A 89 -7.50 -3.86 2.38
N MET A 90 -8.21 -2.92 1.74
CA MET A 90 -7.78 -1.52 1.68
C MET A 90 -7.73 -0.86 3.07
N ALA A 91 -8.73 -1.12 3.91
CA ALA A 91 -8.75 -0.62 5.29
C ALA A 91 -7.59 -1.19 6.11
N LEU A 92 -7.25 -2.47 5.91
CA LEU A 92 -6.12 -3.11 6.57
C LEU A 92 -4.79 -2.49 6.15
N ILE A 93 -4.59 -2.21 4.86
CA ILE A 93 -3.40 -1.52 4.35
C ILE A 93 -3.23 -0.17 5.06
N LEU A 94 -4.30 0.61 5.16
CA LEU A 94 -4.27 1.92 5.82
C LEU A 94 -3.98 1.80 7.33
N ALA A 95 -4.63 0.85 8.00
CA ALA A 95 -4.44 0.61 9.43
C ALA A 95 -2.98 0.17 9.73
N CYS A 96 -2.46 -0.78 8.97
CA CYS A 96 -1.08 -1.25 9.11
C CYS A 96 -0.07 -0.15 8.78
N THR A 97 -0.32 0.67 7.75
CA THR A 97 0.53 1.82 7.42
C THR A 97 0.57 2.82 8.57
N GLY A 98 -0.59 3.16 9.14
CA GLY A 98 -0.69 4.04 10.30
C GLY A 98 0.03 3.47 11.52
N LEU A 99 -0.13 2.17 11.79
CA LEU A 99 0.56 1.48 12.89
C LEU A 99 2.07 1.49 12.69
N LEU A 100 2.55 1.20 11.49
CA LEU A 100 3.96 1.21 11.13
C LEU A 100 4.58 2.60 11.34
N LEU A 101 3.93 3.66 10.84
CA LEU A 101 4.39 5.03 11.04
C LEU A 101 4.37 5.43 12.52
N TRP A 102 3.37 4.99 13.28
CA TRP A 102 3.29 5.23 14.72
C TRP A 102 4.41 4.50 15.49
N CYS A 103 4.69 3.24 15.15
CA CYS A 103 5.78 2.47 15.72
C CYS A 103 7.13 3.13 15.45
N VAL A 104 7.39 3.54 14.21
CA VAL A 104 8.63 4.28 13.86
C VAL A 104 8.72 5.59 14.63
N ALA A 105 7.61 6.30 14.81
CA ALA A 105 7.58 7.52 15.59
C ALA A 105 7.85 7.30 17.09
N LYS A 106 7.52 6.11 17.62
CA LYS A 106 7.67 5.74 19.05
C LYS A 106 8.98 5.05 19.40
N LEU A 107 9.53 4.24 18.50
CA LEU A 107 10.83 3.56 18.67
C LEU A 107 12.01 4.53 18.75
N SER A 108 11.78 5.79 18.41
CA SER A 108 12.76 6.86 18.36
C SER A 108 12.61 7.89 19.50
N LEU A 109 11.98 7.50 20.62
CA LEU A 109 11.91 8.21 21.90
C LEU A 109 12.61 7.36 22.96
#